data_AF-A0A7J6TQN1-F1
#
_entry.id   AF-A0A7J6TQN1-F1
#
_cell.length_a   1.000
_cell.length_b   1.000
_cell.length_c   1.000
_cell.angle_alpha   90.00
_cell.angle_beta   90.00
_cell.angle_gamma   90.00
#
_symmetry.space_group_name_H-M   'P 1'
#
loop_
_entity.id
_entity.type
_entity.pdbx_description
1 polymer ?
#
loop_
_entity_poly.entity_id
_entity_poly.type
_entity_poly.pdbx_seq_one_letter_code
_entity_poly.pdbx_strand_id
1 'polypeptide(L)'
;FFSVVTLMEYIGAGSFFSTKASRGNSWLHGCGSSFSKLDDLLEKGNLSTLEEILSNDEVVQELRAGSSKLADRLCEKSSLEGMVKILTELPADGSSDNRKYVLPYVCVELISCDNDIFLDAWVHRDVTTGWSALGELFQAYVRASESEGMLNCVISGYMSRAICAVFEKRPEGVASITRSMESSLKPALLALLYDLSVCELLYNMLITTDEKSVRIGVSDWIAPLRKCS
;
A
#
# COMPACT_ATOMS: atom_id res chain seq x y z
N PHE A 1 -1.72 -27.34 3.47
CA PHE A 1 -0.93 -27.35 2.22
C PHE A 1 -1.78 -27.66 0.98
N PHE A 2 -2.67 -28.66 0.99
CA PHE A 2 -3.73 -28.89 -0.04
C PHE A 2 -4.74 -27.72 -0.20
N SER A 3 -4.56 -26.62 0.56
CA SER A 3 -5.41 -25.43 0.55
C SER A 3 -4.75 -24.25 -0.16
N VAL A 4 -3.42 -24.12 -0.24
CA VAL A 4 -2.82 -22.88 -0.79
C VAL A 4 -2.94 -22.81 -2.31
N VAL A 5 -2.69 -23.92 -3.02
CA VAL A 5 -2.90 -23.99 -4.47
C VAL A 5 -4.39 -23.85 -4.80
N THR A 6 -5.24 -24.58 -4.08
CA THR A 6 -6.71 -24.46 -4.18
C THR A 6 -7.21 -23.05 -3.84
N LEU A 7 -6.60 -22.37 -2.86
CA LEU A 7 -6.92 -20.99 -2.46
C LEU A 7 -6.44 -20.01 -3.52
N MET A 8 -5.28 -20.21 -4.14
CA MET A 8 -4.83 -19.38 -5.27
C MET A 8 -5.69 -19.60 -6.51
N GLU A 9 -6.12 -20.83 -6.79
CA GLU A 9 -7.10 -21.15 -7.84
C GLU A 9 -8.49 -20.58 -7.51
N TYR A 10 -8.89 -20.59 -6.23
CA TYR A 10 -10.16 -20.04 -5.75
C TYR A 10 -10.17 -18.51 -5.72
N ILE A 11 -9.06 -17.85 -5.34
CA ILE A 11 -8.86 -16.40 -5.49
C ILE A 11 -8.93 -16.03 -6.98
N GLY A 12 -8.36 -16.86 -7.87
CA GLY A 12 -8.51 -16.69 -9.31
C GLY A 12 -9.93 -16.86 -9.83
N ALA A 13 -10.77 -17.63 -9.15
CA ALA A 13 -12.20 -17.79 -9.44
C ALA A 13 -13.09 -16.75 -8.74
N GLY A 14 -12.59 -16.08 -7.70
CA GLY A 14 -13.33 -15.14 -6.86
C GLY A 14 -12.43 -14.02 -6.38
N SER A 15 -12.35 -12.95 -7.16
CA SER A 15 -11.72 -11.71 -6.72
C SER A 15 -12.62 -11.06 -5.66
N PHE A 16 -12.32 -11.32 -4.38
CA PHE A 16 -13.09 -10.79 -3.25
C PHE A 16 -12.99 -9.25 -3.15
N PHE A 17 -11.94 -8.67 -3.73
CA PHE A 17 -11.75 -7.24 -3.93
C PHE A 17 -11.75 -6.83 -5.41
N SER A 18 -12.63 -7.40 -6.24
CA SER A 18 -12.95 -6.78 -7.53
C SER A 18 -13.86 -5.58 -7.31
N THR A 19 -13.29 -4.44 -6.96
CA THR A 19 -13.95 -3.16 -7.22
C THR A 19 -13.77 -2.87 -8.71
N LYS A 20 -14.54 -3.56 -9.57
CA LYS A 20 -14.94 -2.93 -10.82
C LYS A 20 -15.64 -1.63 -10.41
N ALA A 21 -15.00 -0.51 -10.69
CA ALA A 21 -15.52 0.81 -10.42
C ALA A 21 -16.95 0.92 -10.99
N SER A 22 -17.95 0.80 -10.11
CA SER A 22 -19.30 1.22 -10.42
C SER A 22 -19.38 2.69 -10.06
N ARG A 23 -19.64 3.47 -11.11
CA ARG A 23 -19.98 4.89 -11.07
C ARG A 23 -21.03 5.19 -10.00
N GLY A 24 -20.77 6.28 -9.26
CA GLY A 24 -21.80 7.16 -8.72
C GLY A 24 -22.22 6.88 -7.28
N ASN A 25 -21.60 7.59 -6.33
CA ASN A 25 -22.30 8.01 -5.12
C ASN A 25 -22.41 9.54 -5.13
N SER A 26 -23.66 9.98 -5.23
CA SER A 26 -24.11 11.36 -5.34
C SER A 26 -24.32 11.95 -3.95
N TRP A 27 -23.32 12.65 -3.39
CA TRP A 27 -23.49 13.67 -2.33
C TRP A 27 -22.29 14.64 -2.30
N LEU A 28 -21.98 15.33 -3.40
CA LEU A 28 -21.02 16.44 -3.37
C LEU A 28 -21.47 17.52 -4.36
N HIS A 29 -22.38 18.39 -3.92
CA HIS A 29 -22.48 19.73 -4.49
C HIS A 29 -21.83 20.70 -3.50
N GLY A 30 -20.64 21.16 -3.85
CA GLY A 30 -19.98 22.32 -3.26
C GLY A 30 -19.24 23.05 -4.36
N CYS A 31 -19.89 24.06 -4.94
CA CYS A 31 -19.27 25.03 -5.85
C CYS A 31 -18.78 26.21 -5.03
N GLY A 32 -17.53 26.64 -5.23
CA GLY A 32 -17.11 27.98 -4.83
C GLY A 32 -15.71 28.02 -4.23
N SER A 33 -14.78 28.64 -4.98
CA SER A 33 -13.50 29.15 -4.51
C SER A 33 -13.63 29.82 -3.13
N SER A 34 -13.02 29.22 -2.12
CA SER A 34 -12.81 29.76 -0.78
C SER A 34 -11.60 29.05 -0.20
N PHE A 35 -10.73 29.77 0.50
CA PHE A 35 -9.56 29.21 1.20
C PHE A 35 -9.96 27.93 1.95
N SER A 36 -9.46 26.78 1.52
CA SER A 36 -9.88 25.49 2.07
C SER A 36 -9.24 25.29 3.45
N LYS A 37 -9.90 24.54 4.35
CA LYS A 37 -9.27 24.15 5.62
C LYS A 37 -7.97 23.37 5.40
N LEU A 38 -7.87 22.68 4.26
CA LEU A 38 -6.65 22.00 3.87
C LEU A 38 -5.53 22.99 3.52
N ASP A 39 -5.83 24.08 2.81
CA ASP A 39 -4.86 25.13 2.52
C ASP A 39 -4.28 25.75 3.77
N ASP A 40 -5.10 26.03 4.78
CA ASP A 40 -4.67 26.54 6.09
C ASP A 40 -3.72 25.56 6.80
N LEU A 41 -3.96 24.25 6.69
CA LEU A 41 -3.07 23.23 7.23
C LEU A 41 -1.74 23.21 6.47
N LEU A 42 -1.79 23.25 5.15
CA LEU A 42 -0.59 23.24 4.31
C LEU A 42 0.26 24.52 4.48
N GLU A 43 -0.35 25.68 4.77
CA GLU A 43 0.38 26.93 5.07
C GLU A 43 1.11 26.89 6.41
N LYS A 44 0.61 26.13 7.37
CA LYS A 44 1.29 25.91 8.65
C LYS A 44 2.56 25.05 8.51
N GLY A 45 2.77 24.41 7.35
CA GLY A 45 3.94 23.57 7.07
C GLY A 45 4.18 22.53 8.16
N ASN A 46 5.38 22.51 8.72
CA ASN A 46 5.81 21.57 9.77
C ASN A 46 5.05 21.68 11.10
N LEU A 47 4.23 22.71 11.30
CA LEU A 47 3.38 22.82 12.50
C LEU A 47 2.11 21.96 12.38
N SER A 48 1.70 21.60 11.17
CA SER A 48 0.58 20.68 10.93
C SER A 48 1.07 19.24 10.95
N THR A 49 0.37 18.38 11.69
CA THR A 49 0.72 16.95 11.73
C THR A 49 0.24 16.26 10.45
N LEU A 50 0.88 15.16 10.08
CA LEU A 50 0.43 14.36 8.94
C LEU A 50 -1.01 13.87 9.18
N GLU A 51 -1.32 13.46 10.41
CA GLU A 51 -2.64 12.98 10.80
C GLU A 51 -3.73 14.05 10.64
N GLU A 52 -3.43 15.32 10.93
CA GLU A 52 -4.36 16.43 10.67
C GLU A 52 -4.63 16.61 9.18
N ILE A 53 -3.59 16.50 8.34
CA ILE A 53 -3.71 16.59 6.87
C ILE A 53 -4.53 15.42 6.34
N LEU A 54 -4.20 14.19 6.74
CA LEU A 54 -4.90 12.97 6.32
C LEU A 54 -6.34 12.88 6.84
N SER A 55 -6.65 13.55 7.95
CA SER A 55 -8.01 13.60 8.49
C SER A 55 -8.90 14.67 7.81
N ASN A 56 -8.36 15.44 6.86
CA ASN A 56 -9.14 16.41 6.10
C ASN A 56 -9.95 15.70 4.99
N ASP A 57 -11.25 15.95 4.93
CA ASP A 57 -12.17 15.30 3.98
C ASP A 57 -11.82 15.57 2.50
N GLU A 58 -11.12 16.67 2.21
CA GLU A 58 -10.74 17.08 0.85
C GLU A 58 -9.40 16.49 0.39
N VAL A 59 -8.62 15.87 1.28
CA VAL A 59 -7.22 15.46 0.99
C VAL A 59 -7.11 14.54 -0.23
N VAL A 60 -8.02 13.58 -0.36
CA VAL A 60 -8.03 12.63 -1.49
C VAL A 60 -8.45 13.33 -2.79
N GLN A 61 -9.47 14.19 -2.71
CA GLN A 61 -9.97 14.93 -3.87
C GLN A 61 -8.93 15.92 -4.38
N GLU A 62 -8.26 16.65 -3.49
CA GLU A 62 -7.26 17.66 -3.83
C GLU A 62 -6.01 17.04 -4.45
N LEU A 63 -5.54 15.89 -3.93
CA LEU A 63 -4.42 15.18 -4.56
C LEU A 63 -4.80 14.69 -5.97
N ARG A 64 -6.02 14.16 -6.12
CA ARG A 64 -6.58 13.71 -7.41
C ARG A 64 -6.78 14.87 -8.39
N ALA A 65 -7.09 16.07 -7.89
CA ALA A 65 -7.21 17.28 -8.69
C ALA A 65 -5.84 17.85 -9.13
N GLY A 66 -4.73 17.27 -8.65
CA GLY A 66 -3.38 17.66 -9.04
C GLY A 66 -2.80 18.81 -8.23
N SER A 67 -3.24 19.00 -6.98
CA SER A 67 -2.70 20.02 -6.09
C SER A 67 -1.20 19.82 -5.84
N SER A 68 -0.36 20.70 -6.39
CA SER A 68 1.11 20.61 -6.22
C SER A 68 1.53 20.85 -4.78
N LYS A 69 0.88 21.78 -4.07
CA LYS A 69 1.15 22.09 -2.66
C LYS A 69 0.93 20.86 -1.76
N LEU A 70 -0.16 20.13 -2.00
CA LEU A 70 -0.43 18.89 -1.27
C LEU A 70 0.54 17.77 -1.68
N ALA A 71 0.81 17.62 -2.98
CA ALA A 71 1.75 16.63 -3.47
C ALA A 71 3.15 16.84 -2.87
N ASP A 72 3.66 18.07 -2.87
CA ASP A 72 4.96 18.43 -2.29
C ASP A 72 5.01 18.02 -0.81
N ARG A 73 3.98 18.39 -0.03
CA ARG A 73 3.89 18.03 1.40
C ARG A 73 3.81 16.52 1.64
N LEU A 74 3.03 15.79 0.84
CA LEU A 74 2.88 14.33 0.97
C LEU A 74 4.10 13.55 0.48
N CYS A 75 4.88 14.12 -0.44
CA CYS A 75 6.13 13.52 -0.95
C CYS A 75 7.34 13.78 -0.05
N GLU A 76 7.23 14.66 0.95
CA GLU A 76 8.24 14.78 1.98
C GLU A 76 8.50 13.43 2.66
N LYS A 77 9.78 13.13 2.92
CA LYS A 77 10.18 11.88 3.57
C LYS A 77 9.44 11.62 4.88
N SER A 78 9.23 12.65 5.70
CA SER A 78 8.47 12.57 6.95
C SER A 78 7.02 12.13 6.76
N SER A 79 6.36 12.59 5.68
CA SER A 79 5.00 12.19 5.32
C SER A 79 4.95 10.74 4.88
N LEU A 80 5.86 10.35 4.00
CA LEU A 80 5.96 8.97 3.52
C LEU A 80 6.27 7.99 4.68
N GLU A 81 7.22 8.33 5.56
CA GLU A 81 7.51 7.56 6.78
C GLU A 81 6.28 7.47 7.70
N GLY A 82 5.55 8.57 7.87
CA GLY A 82 4.32 8.59 8.66
C GLY A 82 3.21 7.71 8.07
N MET A 83 3.03 7.72 6.75
CA MET A 83 2.06 6.84 6.06
C MET A 83 2.46 5.37 6.16
N VAL A 84 3.75 5.06 5.99
CA VAL A 84 4.28 3.71 6.23
C VAL A 84 3.96 3.28 7.66
N LYS A 85 4.24 4.12 8.65
CA LYS A 85 3.91 3.85 10.06
C LYS A 85 2.41 3.61 10.26
N ILE A 86 1.57 4.41 9.61
CA ILE A 86 0.12 4.24 9.66
C ILE A 86 -0.30 2.87 9.14
N LEU A 87 0.31 2.42 8.04
CA LEU A 87 0.00 1.18 7.35
C LEU A 87 0.63 -0.07 8.00
N THR A 88 1.76 0.05 8.71
CA THR A 88 2.53 -1.13 9.17
C THR A 88 2.49 -1.36 10.67
N GLU A 89 2.27 -0.33 11.49
CA GLU A 89 2.30 -0.47 12.94
C GLU A 89 0.93 -0.77 13.55
N LEU A 90 0.92 -1.71 14.49
CA LEU A 90 -0.25 -1.96 15.34
C LEU A 90 -0.60 -0.68 16.14
N PRO A 91 -1.85 -0.22 16.05
CA PRO A 91 -2.31 0.86 16.91
C PRO A 91 -2.26 0.37 18.37
N ALA A 92 -1.79 1.23 19.27
CA ALA A 92 -1.74 0.91 20.70
C ALA A 92 -3.13 0.54 21.25
N ASP A 93 -3.17 -0.26 22.31
CA ASP A 93 -4.42 -0.61 22.99
C ASP A 93 -5.21 0.64 23.37
N GLY A 94 -6.49 0.66 23.02
CA GLY A 94 -7.35 1.84 23.24
C GLY A 94 -7.22 2.97 22.20
N SER A 95 -6.42 2.80 21.14
CA SER A 95 -6.39 3.77 20.03
C SER A 95 -7.77 4.00 19.41
N SER A 96 -8.00 5.21 18.91
CA SER A 96 -9.25 5.60 18.24
C SER A 96 -9.48 4.81 16.96
N ASP A 97 -10.75 4.67 16.57
CA ASP A 97 -11.13 4.07 15.28
C ASP A 97 -10.53 4.85 14.10
N ASN A 98 -10.28 6.15 14.29
CA ASN A 98 -9.56 6.97 13.32
C ASN A 98 -8.18 6.38 13.00
N ARG A 99 -7.38 6.06 14.02
CA ARG A 99 -6.04 5.49 13.82
C ARG A 99 -6.07 4.05 13.31
N LYS A 100 -7.08 3.27 13.72
CA LYS A 100 -7.23 1.85 13.36
C LYS A 100 -7.69 1.63 11.93
N TYR A 101 -8.61 2.47 11.44
CA TYR A 101 -9.32 2.19 10.19
C TYR A 101 -9.34 3.37 9.23
N VAL A 102 -9.61 4.59 9.70
CA VAL A 102 -9.78 5.75 8.82
C VAL A 102 -8.44 6.19 8.21
N LEU A 103 -7.41 6.40 9.02
CA LEU A 103 -6.10 6.84 8.52
C LEU A 103 -5.46 5.81 7.56
N PRO A 104 -5.43 4.50 7.86
CA PRO A 104 -4.96 3.50 6.88
C PRO A 104 -5.79 3.48 5.60
N TYR A 105 -7.11 3.63 5.70
CA TYR A 105 -7.98 3.74 4.53
C TYR A 105 -7.62 4.95 3.67
N VAL A 106 -7.48 6.15 4.26
CA VAL A 106 -7.09 7.36 3.52
C VAL A 106 -5.73 7.20 2.86
N CYS A 107 -4.74 6.58 3.54
CA CYS A 107 -3.44 6.31 2.93
C CYS A 107 -3.58 5.46 1.66
N VAL A 108 -4.38 4.38 1.71
CA VAL A 108 -4.63 3.53 0.54
C VAL A 108 -5.39 4.28 -0.55
N GLU A 109 -6.36 5.13 -0.21
CA GLU A 109 -7.09 5.94 -1.20
C GLU A 109 -6.17 6.97 -1.90
N LEU A 110 -5.25 7.59 -1.16
CA LEU A 110 -4.24 8.50 -1.74
C LEU A 110 -3.29 7.76 -2.67
N ILE A 111 -2.81 6.58 -2.28
CA ILE A 111 -1.94 5.73 -3.14
C ILE A 111 -2.71 5.24 -4.37
N SER A 112 -4.02 5.03 -4.25
CA SER A 112 -4.89 4.64 -5.36
C SER A 112 -5.28 5.83 -6.24
N CYS A 113 -4.92 7.07 -5.87
CA CYS A 113 -5.00 8.20 -6.78
C CYS A 113 -3.93 8.07 -7.86
N ASP A 114 -4.31 8.36 -9.09
CA ASP A 114 -3.42 8.34 -10.25
C ASP A 114 -2.59 9.64 -10.30
N ASN A 115 -1.84 9.91 -9.23
CA ASN A 115 -0.95 11.07 -9.12
C ASN A 115 0.49 10.61 -9.29
N ASP A 116 1.09 10.96 -10.43
CA ASP A 116 2.40 10.42 -10.82
C ASP A 116 3.52 10.82 -9.86
N ILE A 117 3.54 12.08 -9.43
CA ILE A 117 4.56 12.62 -8.51
C ILE A 117 4.52 11.86 -7.19
N PHE A 118 3.31 11.65 -6.66
CA PHE A 118 3.12 10.92 -5.42
C PHE A 118 3.56 9.47 -5.54
N LEU A 119 3.11 8.76 -6.58
CA LEU A 119 3.48 7.36 -6.82
C LEU A 119 4.97 7.16 -7.08
N ASP A 120 5.61 8.09 -7.79
CA ASP A 120 7.07 8.08 -7.99
C ASP A 120 7.81 8.21 -6.66
N ALA A 121 7.31 9.02 -5.73
CA ALA A 121 7.91 9.15 -4.40
C ALA A 121 7.84 7.85 -3.59
N TRP A 122 6.81 7.01 -3.78
CA TRP A 122 6.70 5.70 -3.12
C TRP A 122 7.75 4.69 -3.57
N VAL A 123 8.07 4.69 -4.87
CA VAL A 123 9.06 3.79 -5.47
C VAL A 123 10.46 4.40 -5.54
N HIS A 124 10.60 5.69 -5.27
CA HIS A 124 11.88 6.36 -5.23
C HIS A 124 12.75 5.74 -4.14
N ARG A 125 13.90 5.22 -4.55
CA ARG A 125 14.93 4.70 -3.65
C ARG A 125 16.01 5.75 -3.47
N ASP A 126 16.14 6.22 -2.24
CA ASP A 126 17.23 7.11 -1.86
C ASP A 126 18.57 6.40 -2.12
N VAL A 127 19.43 7.03 -2.91
CA VAL A 127 20.69 6.43 -3.40
C VAL A 127 21.70 6.22 -2.26
N THR A 128 21.59 6.99 -1.18
CA THR A 128 22.56 6.97 -0.07
C THR A 128 22.15 5.96 1.00
N THR A 129 20.88 5.94 1.35
CA THR A 129 20.32 5.16 2.45
C THR A 129 19.65 3.87 1.97
N GLY A 130 19.31 3.77 0.68
CA GLY A 130 18.52 2.67 0.13
C GLY A 130 17.04 2.71 0.54
N TRP A 131 16.61 3.75 1.25
CA TRP A 131 15.26 3.87 1.78
C TRP A 131 14.25 4.16 0.66
N SER A 132 13.08 3.52 0.74
CA SER A 132 11.91 3.79 -0.11
C SER A 132 10.65 3.43 0.68
N ALA A 133 9.56 4.17 0.50
CA ALA A 133 8.32 3.91 1.23
C ALA A 133 7.77 2.51 0.91
N LEU A 134 7.79 2.11 -0.37
CA LEU A 134 7.40 0.77 -0.78
C LEU A 134 8.33 -0.31 -0.19
N GLY A 135 9.63 -0.05 -0.13
CA GLY A 135 10.60 -0.95 0.50
C GLY A 135 10.29 -1.18 1.98
N GLU A 136 9.85 -0.15 2.71
CA GLU A 136 9.47 -0.31 4.12
C GLU A 136 8.17 -1.10 4.31
N LEU A 137 7.21 -1.02 3.38
CA LEU A 137 6.04 -1.91 3.38
C LEU A 137 6.47 -3.38 3.21
N PHE A 138 7.40 -3.67 2.29
CA PHE A 138 7.96 -5.02 2.15
C PHE A 138 8.76 -5.44 3.37
N GLN A 139 9.54 -4.54 3.96
CA GLN A 139 10.29 -4.81 5.18
C GLN A 139 9.37 -5.13 6.37
N ALA A 140 8.15 -4.57 6.40
CA ALA A 140 7.16 -4.91 7.42
C ALA A 140 6.70 -6.37 7.32
N TYR A 141 6.58 -6.96 6.12
CA TYR A 141 6.34 -8.40 5.99
C TYR A 141 7.53 -9.24 6.46
N VAL A 142 8.76 -8.80 6.19
CA VAL A 142 9.97 -9.45 6.70
C VAL A 142 9.93 -9.49 8.23
N ARG A 143 9.73 -8.33 8.88
CA ARG A 143 9.59 -8.22 10.33
C ARG A 143 8.44 -9.07 10.88
N ALA A 144 7.30 -9.11 10.20
CA ALA A 144 6.15 -9.92 10.61
C ALA A 144 6.43 -11.43 10.53
N SER A 145 7.21 -11.88 9.53
CA SER A 145 7.58 -13.29 9.37
C SER A 145 8.55 -13.80 10.44
N GLU A 146 9.29 -12.89 11.08
CA GLU A 146 10.25 -13.19 12.15
C GLU A 146 9.61 -13.08 13.55
N SER A 147 8.41 -12.50 13.63
CA SER A 147 7.66 -12.34 14.88
C SER A 147 7.02 -13.66 15.33
N GLU A 148 6.97 -13.89 16.65
CA GLU A 148 6.26 -15.05 17.23
C GLU A 148 4.73 -14.96 17.10
N GLY A 149 4.19 -13.75 16.87
CA GLY A 149 2.76 -13.49 16.72
C GLY A 149 2.27 -13.60 15.28
N MET A 150 0.96 -13.81 15.12
CA MET A 150 0.30 -13.75 13.82
C MET A 150 0.29 -12.31 13.29
N LEU A 151 0.47 -12.17 11.97
CA LEU A 151 0.26 -10.89 11.30
C LEU A 151 -1.19 -10.43 11.50
N ASN A 152 -1.36 -9.18 11.91
CA ASN A 152 -2.69 -8.60 12.07
C ASN A 152 -3.38 -8.47 10.71
N CYS A 153 -4.57 -9.08 10.58
CA CYS A 153 -5.29 -9.16 9.31
C CYS A 153 -5.71 -7.79 8.74
N VAL A 154 -6.00 -6.81 9.60
CA VAL A 154 -6.38 -5.45 9.18
C VAL A 154 -5.17 -4.74 8.56
N ILE A 155 -4.03 -4.79 9.26
CA ILE A 155 -2.76 -4.25 8.76
C ILE A 155 -2.34 -4.95 7.47
N SER A 156 -2.40 -6.28 7.44
CA SER A 156 -2.06 -7.06 6.24
C SER A 156 -2.93 -6.65 5.05
N GLY A 157 -4.22 -6.43 5.27
CA GLY A 157 -5.16 -5.98 4.24
C GLY A 157 -4.80 -4.61 3.68
N TYR A 158 -4.53 -3.62 4.53
CA TYR A 158 -4.13 -2.28 4.08
C TYR A 158 -2.76 -2.26 3.41
N MET A 159 -1.77 -2.97 3.95
CA MET A 159 -0.45 -3.11 3.33
C MET A 159 -0.54 -3.75 1.95
N SER A 160 -1.27 -4.87 1.82
CA SER A 160 -1.45 -5.57 0.55
C SER A 160 -2.13 -4.68 -0.48
N ARG A 161 -3.17 -3.95 -0.08
CA ARG A 161 -3.88 -2.99 -0.96
C ARG A 161 -2.98 -1.84 -1.39
N ALA A 162 -2.20 -1.25 -0.48
CA ALA A 162 -1.25 -0.19 -0.80
C ALA A 162 -0.22 -0.66 -1.84
N ILE A 163 0.40 -1.83 -1.62
CA ILE A 163 1.40 -2.39 -2.55
C ILE A 163 0.76 -2.71 -3.90
N CYS A 164 -0.43 -3.32 -3.93
CA CYS A 164 -1.15 -3.59 -5.17
C CYS A 164 -1.46 -2.30 -5.96
N ALA A 165 -1.88 -1.23 -5.27
CA ALA A 165 -2.17 0.06 -5.91
C ALA A 165 -0.91 0.70 -6.51
N VAL A 166 0.22 0.71 -5.78
CA VAL A 166 1.51 1.15 -6.34
C VAL A 166 1.90 0.26 -7.52
N PHE A 167 1.74 -1.05 -7.39
CA PHE A 167 2.15 -2.02 -8.40
C PHE A 167 1.39 -1.89 -9.72
N GLU A 168 0.09 -1.61 -9.65
CA GLU A 168 -0.75 -1.38 -10.83
C GLU A 168 -0.23 -0.23 -11.69
N LYS A 169 0.32 0.82 -11.05
CA LYS A 169 0.74 2.06 -11.73
C LYS A 169 2.24 2.21 -11.90
N ARG A 170 3.05 1.49 -11.10
CA ARG A 170 4.52 1.55 -11.07
C ARG A 170 5.17 0.15 -11.07
N PRO A 171 4.81 -0.72 -12.02
CA PRO A 171 5.28 -2.10 -12.01
C PRO A 171 6.80 -2.22 -12.06
N GLU A 172 7.50 -1.37 -12.82
CA GLU A 172 8.97 -1.36 -12.89
C GLU A 172 9.63 -0.98 -11.55
N GLY A 173 9.07 0.03 -10.87
CA GLY A 173 9.56 0.50 -9.57
C GLY A 173 9.39 -0.57 -8.49
N VAL A 174 8.22 -1.21 -8.45
CA VAL A 174 7.97 -2.36 -7.58
C VAL A 174 8.94 -3.49 -7.90
N ALA A 175 9.11 -3.84 -9.19
CA ALA A 175 10.03 -4.89 -9.61
C ALA A 175 11.48 -4.65 -9.15
N SER A 176 11.94 -3.41 -9.28
CA SER A 176 13.27 -2.99 -8.84
C SER A 176 13.45 -3.19 -7.33
N ILE A 177 12.48 -2.73 -6.54
CA ILE A 177 12.51 -2.85 -5.08
C ILE A 177 12.40 -4.31 -4.65
N THR A 178 11.45 -5.08 -5.21
CA THR A 178 11.28 -6.51 -4.93
C THR A 178 12.56 -7.30 -5.21
N ARG A 179 13.22 -7.08 -6.36
CA ARG A 179 14.51 -7.72 -6.69
C ARG A 179 15.61 -7.39 -5.69
N SER A 180 15.72 -6.12 -5.30
CA SER A 180 16.75 -5.68 -4.36
C SER A 180 16.60 -6.29 -2.96
N MET A 181 15.41 -6.79 -2.62
CA MET A 181 15.07 -7.35 -1.30
C MET A 181 14.72 -8.85 -1.39
N GLU A 182 14.92 -9.49 -2.55
CA GLU A 182 14.41 -10.84 -2.80
C GLU A 182 14.88 -11.87 -1.76
N SER A 183 16.13 -11.78 -1.32
CA SER A 183 16.72 -12.74 -0.36
C SER A 183 16.00 -12.80 0.98
N SER A 184 15.44 -11.68 1.45
CA SER A 184 14.67 -11.60 2.71
C SER A 184 13.17 -11.63 2.46
N LEU A 185 12.70 -10.98 1.40
CA LEU A 185 11.27 -10.86 1.11
C LEU A 185 10.64 -12.19 0.69
N LYS A 186 11.34 -12.99 -0.11
CA LYS A 186 10.84 -14.31 -0.54
C LYS A 186 10.53 -15.23 0.64
N PRO A 187 11.48 -15.59 1.53
CA PRO A 187 11.17 -16.47 2.65
C PRO A 187 10.08 -15.88 3.57
N ALA A 188 10.06 -14.54 3.74
CA ALA A 188 9.05 -13.87 4.55
C ALA A 188 7.62 -14.05 4.00
N LEU A 189 7.40 -13.74 2.72
CA LEU A 189 6.07 -13.89 2.10
C LEU A 189 5.61 -15.35 2.07
N LEU A 190 6.53 -16.30 1.88
CA LEU A 190 6.23 -17.73 1.94
C LEU A 190 5.85 -18.21 3.35
N ALA A 191 6.49 -17.67 4.40
CA ALA A 191 6.14 -17.96 5.79
C ALA A 191 4.76 -17.40 6.18
N LEU A 192 4.31 -16.36 5.48
CA LEU A 192 3.04 -15.67 5.73
C LEU A 192 1.87 -16.15 4.85
N LEU A 193 2.01 -17.29 4.14
CA LEU A 193 0.94 -17.85 3.29
C LEU A 193 -0.31 -18.32 4.05
N TYR A 194 -0.33 -18.23 5.38
CA TYR A 194 -1.56 -18.40 6.17
C TYR A 194 -2.47 -17.16 6.11
N ASP A 195 -1.93 -15.98 5.76
CA ASP A 195 -2.70 -14.73 5.66
C ASP A 195 -3.27 -14.57 4.24
N LEU A 196 -4.58 -14.31 4.16
CA LEU A 196 -5.29 -14.18 2.89
C LEU A 196 -4.79 -12.99 2.06
N SER A 197 -4.51 -11.86 2.70
CA SER A 197 -4.08 -10.65 2.00
C SER A 197 -2.70 -10.84 1.37
N VAL A 198 -1.80 -11.55 2.04
CA VAL A 198 -0.50 -11.95 1.49
C VAL A 198 -0.66 -12.89 0.29
N CYS A 199 -1.58 -13.85 0.37
CA CYS A 199 -1.90 -14.72 -0.78
C CYS A 199 -2.43 -13.91 -1.97
N GLU A 200 -3.38 -13.00 -1.75
CA GLU A 200 -3.92 -12.13 -2.79
C GLU A 200 -2.85 -11.21 -3.40
N LEU A 201 -1.95 -10.66 -2.58
CA LEU A 201 -0.81 -9.87 -3.03
C LEU A 201 0.08 -10.67 -3.99
N LEU A 202 0.51 -11.86 -3.59
CA LEU A 202 1.32 -12.75 -4.42
C LEU A 202 0.59 -13.15 -5.71
N TYR A 203 -0.72 -13.42 -5.63
CA TYR A 203 -1.54 -13.72 -6.79
C TYR A 203 -1.60 -12.55 -7.77
N ASN A 204 -1.81 -11.32 -7.29
CA ASN A 204 -1.79 -10.12 -8.14
C ASN A 204 -0.40 -9.92 -8.78
N MET A 205 0.67 -10.11 -8.02
CA MET A 205 2.04 -10.10 -8.57
C MET A 205 2.30 -11.16 -9.63
N LEU A 206 1.57 -12.28 -9.63
CA LEU A 206 1.67 -13.32 -10.64
C LEU A 206 0.81 -13.04 -11.88
N ILE A 207 -0.43 -12.62 -11.68
CA ILE A 207 -1.46 -12.68 -12.72
C ILE A 207 -1.71 -11.32 -13.36
N THR A 208 -1.75 -10.25 -12.55
CA THR A 208 -2.22 -8.94 -12.99
C THR A 208 -1.11 -8.05 -13.56
N THR A 209 0.15 -8.49 -13.47
CA THR A 209 1.28 -7.71 -13.95
C THR A 209 1.70 -8.07 -15.37
N ASP A 210 1.85 -7.08 -16.24
CA ASP A 210 2.57 -7.27 -17.51
C ASP A 210 4.10 -7.31 -17.32
N GLU A 211 4.59 -6.97 -16.12
CA GLU A 211 6.01 -6.96 -15.78
C GLU A 211 6.52 -8.38 -15.59
N LYS A 212 7.09 -8.93 -16.68
CA LYS A 212 7.58 -10.30 -16.75
C LYS A 212 8.57 -10.63 -15.63
N SER A 213 9.41 -9.67 -15.22
CA SER A 213 10.43 -9.92 -14.20
C SER A 213 9.82 -10.23 -12.84
N VAL A 214 8.75 -9.54 -12.44
CA VAL A 214 8.01 -9.83 -11.20
C VAL A 214 7.26 -11.14 -11.32
N ARG A 215 6.53 -11.33 -12.43
CA ARG A 215 5.76 -12.55 -12.69
C ARG A 215 6.64 -13.80 -12.61
N ILE A 216 7.80 -13.78 -13.28
CA ILE A 216 8.74 -14.90 -13.29
C ILE A 216 9.32 -15.11 -11.88
N GLY A 217 9.77 -14.04 -11.22
CA GLY A 217 10.31 -14.12 -9.86
C GLY A 217 9.34 -14.77 -8.88
N VAL A 218 8.11 -14.27 -8.80
CA VAL A 218 7.10 -14.83 -7.90
C VAL A 218 6.71 -16.26 -8.31
N SER A 219 6.63 -16.57 -9.61
CA SER A 219 6.34 -17.93 -10.09
C SER A 219 7.41 -18.92 -9.63
N ASP A 220 8.68 -18.52 -9.67
CA ASP A 220 9.81 -19.31 -9.20
C ASP A 220 9.82 -19.45 -7.67
N TRP A 221 9.32 -18.45 -6.95
CA TRP A 221 9.18 -18.52 -5.49
C TRP A 221 8.17 -19.58 -5.06
N ILE A 222 7.04 -19.68 -5.75
CA ILE A 222 5.96 -20.64 -5.43
C ILE A 222 6.13 -22.01 -6.11
N ALA A 223 7.02 -22.14 -7.09
CA ALA A 223 7.25 -23.40 -7.81
C ALA A 223 7.55 -24.62 -6.91
N PRO A 224 8.34 -24.50 -5.83
CA PRO A 224 8.56 -25.62 -4.90
C PRO A 224 7.27 -26.09 -4.21
N LEU A 225 6.33 -25.19 -3.92
CA LEU A 225 5.07 -25.53 -3.26
C LEU A 225 4.16 -26.40 -4.15
N ARG A 226 4.23 -26.22 -5.48
CA ARG A 226 3.48 -27.01 -6.47
C ARG A 226 3.95 -28.47 -6.56
N LYS A 227 5.16 -28.79 -6.09
CA LYS A 227 5.70 -30.16 -6.12
C LYS A 227 5.37 -30.98 -4.88
N CYS A 228 4.81 -30.33 -3.85
CA CYS A 228 4.44 -30.96 -2.58
C CYS A 228 2.95 -31.36 -2.50
N SER A 229 2.19 -31.16 -3.59
CA SER A 229 0.80 -31.62 -3.78
C SER A 229 0.77 -32.91 -4.61
#